data_AF-A0A8S4R3B6-F1
#
_entry.id   AF-A0A8S4R3B6-F1
#
_cell.length_a   1.000
_cell.length_b   1.000
_cell.length_c   1.000
_cell.angle_alpha   90.00
_cell.angle_beta   90.00
_cell.angle_gamma   90.00
#
_symmetry.space_group_name_H-M   'P 1'
#
loop_
_entity.id
_entity.type
_entity.pdbx_description
1 polymer ?
#
loop_
_entity_poly.entity_id
_entity_poly.type
_entity_poly.pdbx_seq_one_letter_code
_entity_poly.pdbx_strand_id
1 'polypeptide(L)'
;MALARTIRARILESDLFDFNLKYLTYVGLWPKDSWSQEKLQLYRVYEVFLFILSLAFIVVTGIGTYEQRDDITMLMTNLDKTLVAYNFVSKIILFTVKREHLNKLIREIKLSEDKVNIERKSLMAIHVVIITGLSTLVVCAFSLLSQYKREMTVEAWMPFDPMKTRMNLLLAAQLLAVCFLVPVLYRAFAIQGIVCGIIMYFCDQLIELQQRLRDFDYIKERDREAREEFKDIVKKHIRIMR
;
A
#
# COMPACT_ATOMS: atom_id res chain seq x y z
N MET A 1 -6.27 18.58 14.42
CA MET A 1 -5.26 18.37 15.49
C MET A 1 -5.65 17.28 16.50
N ALA A 2 -6.90 17.23 16.98
CA ALA A 2 -7.38 16.18 17.90
C ALA A 2 -7.32 14.75 17.30
N LEU A 3 -7.79 14.58 16.05
CA LEU A 3 -7.77 13.28 15.35
C LEU A 3 -6.35 12.68 15.25
N ALA A 4 -5.36 13.53 14.94
CA ALA A 4 -3.96 13.11 14.86
C ALA A 4 -3.39 12.66 16.22
N ARG A 5 -3.83 13.28 17.32
CA ARG A 5 -3.43 12.86 18.68
C ARG A 5 -4.04 11.51 19.06
N THR A 6 -5.32 11.29 18.75
CA THR A 6 -6.01 10.02 19.01
C THR A 6 -5.42 8.88 18.18
N ILE A 7 -5.10 9.15 16.91
CA ILE A 7 -4.42 8.20 16.01
C ILE A 7 -3.02 7.87 16.56
N ARG A 8 -2.24 8.88 16.98
CA ARG A 8 -0.90 8.68 17.55
C ARG A 8 -0.92 7.84 18.83
N ALA A 9 -1.88 8.06 19.72
CA ALA A 9 -2.03 7.28 20.95
C ALA A 9 -2.32 5.80 20.68
N ARG A 10 -3.24 5.50 19.75
CA ARG A 10 -3.53 4.10 19.34
C ARG A 10 -2.37 3.42 18.62
N ILE A 11 -1.58 4.17 17.85
CA ILE A 11 -0.40 3.62 17.17
C ILE A 11 0.69 3.26 18.18
N LEU A 12 0.82 4.04 19.26
CA LEU A 12 1.82 3.83 20.30
C LEU A 12 1.67 2.48 21.03
N GLU A 13 0.43 2.01 21.17
CA GLU A 13 0.10 0.73 21.82
C GLU A 13 0.15 -0.47 20.85
N SER A 14 0.26 -0.24 19.55
CA SER A 14 0.13 -1.28 18.52
C SER A 14 1.47 -1.74 17.95
N ASP A 15 1.53 -3.00 17.49
CA ASP A 15 2.68 -3.51 16.72
C ASP A 15 3.01 -2.61 15.53
N LEU A 16 4.29 -2.58 15.13
CA LEU A 16 4.80 -1.80 13.98
C LEU A 16 3.92 -1.93 12.73
N PHE A 17 3.41 -3.13 12.45
CA PHE A 17 2.64 -3.42 11.25
C PHE A 17 1.12 -3.43 11.46
N ASP A 18 0.62 -3.26 12.68
CA ASP A 18 -0.82 -3.47 12.97
C ASP A 18 -1.71 -2.51 12.16
N PHE A 19 -1.34 -1.23 12.07
CA PHE A 19 -2.04 -0.26 11.24
C PHE A 19 -2.03 -0.65 9.75
N ASN A 20 -0.86 -0.99 9.21
CA ASN A 20 -0.72 -1.36 7.80
C ASN A 20 -1.46 -2.66 7.46
N LEU A 21 -1.42 -3.66 8.35
CA LEU A 21 -2.14 -4.92 8.19
C LEU A 21 -3.65 -4.72 8.26
N LYS A 22 -4.13 -3.84 9.16
CA LYS A 22 -5.54 -3.42 9.19
C LYS A 22 -5.94 -2.73 7.89
N TYR A 23 -5.12 -1.83 7.38
CA TYR A 23 -5.39 -1.16 6.11
C TYR A 23 -5.43 -2.15 4.94
N LEU A 24 -4.45 -3.05 4.83
CA LEU A 24 -4.44 -4.15 3.86
C LEU A 24 -5.68 -5.05 3.97
N THR A 25 -6.15 -5.30 5.20
CA THR A 25 -7.39 -6.04 5.43
C THR A 25 -8.57 -5.32 4.80
N TYR A 26 -8.72 -4.02 5.06
CA TYR A 26 -9.85 -3.22 4.55
C TYR A 26 -9.88 -3.10 3.04
N VAL A 27 -8.72 -3.06 2.39
CA VAL A 27 -8.64 -2.99 0.91
C VAL A 27 -8.67 -4.37 0.24
N GLY A 28 -8.93 -5.44 0.98
CA GLY A 28 -9.11 -6.78 0.41
C GLY A 28 -7.81 -7.46 -0.02
N LEU A 29 -6.69 -7.22 0.66
CA LEU A 29 -5.37 -7.82 0.34
C LEU A 29 -4.81 -8.73 1.44
N TRP A 30 -5.37 -8.69 2.65
CA TRP A 30 -4.82 -9.42 3.78
C TRP A 30 -5.92 -9.97 4.69
N PRO A 31 -6.27 -11.26 4.59
CA PRO A 31 -7.21 -11.88 5.52
C PRO A 31 -6.60 -11.94 6.93
N LYS A 32 -7.43 -11.87 7.97
CA LYS A 32 -6.98 -12.08 9.35
C LYS A 32 -6.95 -13.56 9.68
N ASP A 33 -5.86 -14.01 10.28
CA ASP A 33 -5.64 -15.41 10.67
C ASP A 33 -6.65 -15.92 11.73
N SER A 34 -7.25 -15.03 12.52
CA SER A 34 -8.19 -15.38 13.60
C SER A 34 -9.65 -15.53 13.16
N TRP A 35 -9.93 -15.49 11.85
CA TRP A 35 -11.29 -15.54 11.32
C TRP A 35 -11.80 -16.97 11.14
N SER A 36 -13.11 -17.16 11.34
CA SER A 36 -13.79 -18.41 11.03
C SER A 36 -13.78 -18.69 9.51
N GLN A 37 -13.94 -19.96 9.13
CA GLN A 37 -13.94 -20.38 7.72
C GLN A 37 -14.95 -19.61 6.86
N GLU A 38 -16.14 -19.34 7.38
CA GLU A 38 -17.18 -18.55 6.70
C GLU A 38 -16.72 -17.12 6.39
N LYS A 39 -16.09 -16.44 7.36
CA LYS A 39 -15.56 -15.08 7.18
C LYS A 39 -14.42 -15.06 6.16
N LEU A 40 -13.58 -16.09 6.15
CA LEU A 40 -12.50 -16.24 5.16
C LEU A 40 -13.05 -16.46 3.76
N GLN A 41 -14.11 -17.27 3.59
CA GLN A 41 -14.76 -17.46 2.30
C GLN A 41 -15.38 -16.15 1.78
N LEU A 42 -16.12 -15.43 2.62
CA LEU A 42 -16.69 -14.14 2.24
C LEU A 42 -15.61 -13.13 1.85
N TYR A 43 -14.51 -13.09 2.60
CA TYR A 43 -13.37 -12.23 2.28
C TYR A 43 -12.71 -12.60 0.96
N ARG A 44 -12.61 -13.91 0.65
CA ARG A 44 -12.09 -14.37 -0.64
C ARG A 44 -12.97 -13.92 -1.81
N VAL A 45 -14.29 -13.98 -1.66
CA VAL A 45 -15.23 -13.45 -2.67
C VAL A 45 -15.02 -11.94 -2.84
N TYR A 46 -14.92 -11.19 -1.75
CA TYR A 46 -14.62 -9.75 -1.77
C TYR A 46 -13.29 -9.45 -2.48
N GLU A 47 -12.24 -10.21 -2.18
CA GLU A 47 -10.93 -10.05 -2.79
C GLU A 47 -10.97 -10.26 -4.32
N VAL A 48 -11.63 -11.34 -4.75
CA VAL A 48 -11.82 -11.68 -6.17
C VAL A 48 -12.64 -10.62 -6.88
N PHE A 49 -13.73 -10.15 -6.25
CA PHE A 49 -14.57 -9.10 -6.82
C PHE A 49 -13.79 -7.81 -7.08
N LEU A 50 -13.00 -7.34 -6.10
CA LEU A 50 -12.13 -6.18 -6.29
C LEU A 50 -11.06 -6.43 -7.37
N PHE A 51 -10.55 -7.65 -7.49
CA PHE A 51 -9.59 -7.97 -8.55
C PHE A 51 -10.23 -7.88 -9.94
N ILE A 52 -11.45 -8.41 -10.09
CA ILE A 52 -12.24 -8.29 -11.33
C ILE A 52 -12.49 -6.82 -11.66
N LEU A 53 -12.88 -5.98 -10.69
CA LEU A 53 -13.08 -4.54 -10.91
C LEU A 53 -11.80 -3.83 -11.39
N SER A 54 -10.65 -4.20 -10.80
CA SER A 54 -9.36 -3.62 -11.21
C SER A 54 -8.98 -4.01 -12.64
N LEU A 55 -9.24 -5.25 -13.05
CA LEU A 55 -9.03 -5.70 -14.43
C LEU A 55 -10.02 -5.04 -15.40
N ALA A 56 -11.29 -4.94 -15.00
CA ALA A 56 -12.31 -4.26 -15.78
C ALA A 56 -11.91 -2.81 -16.06
N PHE A 57 -11.40 -2.08 -15.06
CA PHE A 57 -10.88 -0.73 -15.24
C PHE A 57 -9.79 -0.67 -16.32
N ILE A 58 -8.81 -1.57 -16.26
CA ILE A 58 -7.71 -1.63 -17.22
C ILE A 58 -8.19 -1.95 -18.63
N VAL A 59 -9.16 -2.85 -18.77
CA VAL A 59 -9.72 -3.22 -20.07
C VAL A 59 -10.51 -2.06 -20.68
N VAL A 60 -11.44 -1.45 -19.94
CA VAL A 60 -12.27 -0.36 -20.48
C VAL A 60 -11.46 0.88 -20.81
N THR A 61 -10.45 1.21 -20.00
CA THR A 61 -9.54 2.34 -20.28
C THR A 61 -8.58 2.01 -21.43
N GLY A 62 -8.13 0.76 -21.55
CA GLY A 62 -7.33 0.31 -22.69
C GLY A 62 -8.08 0.42 -24.02
N ILE A 63 -9.34 -0.02 -24.06
CA ILE A 63 -10.19 0.11 -25.25
C ILE A 63 -10.43 1.59 -25.58
N GLY A 64 -10.81 2.41 -24.59
CA GLY A 64 -11.04 3.84 -24.80
C GLY A 64 -9.78 4.58 -25.30
N THR A 65 -8.61 4.20 -24.80
CA THR A 65 -7.31 4.72 -25.29
C THR A 65 -7.09 4.33 -26.75
N TYR A 66 -7.36 3.08 -27.13
CA TYR A 66 -7.16 2.59 -28.48
C TYR A 66 -8.14 3.20 -29.50
N GLU A 67 -9.38 3.48 -29.10
CA GLU A 67 -10.37 4.16 -29.95
C GLU A 67 -9.91 5.56 -30.36
N GLN A 68 -9.09 6.21 -29.52
CA GLN A 68 -8.58 7.56 -29.75
C GLN A 68 -7.20 7.58 -30.44
N ARG A 69 -6.77 6.47 -31.05
CA ARG A 69 -5.45 6.33 -31.71
C ARG A 69 -5.15 7.38 -32.78
N ASP A 70 -6.19 7.96 -33.38
CA ASP A 70 -6.05 8.92 -34.47
C ASP A 70 -5.68 10.33 -33.96
N ASP A 71 -5.96 10.64 -32.68
CA ASP A 71 -5.50 11.85 -31.99
C ASP A 71 -4.37 11.51 -31.01
N ILE A 72 -3.12 11.74 -31.46
CA ILE A 72 -1.92 11.45 -30.67
C ILE A 72 -1.92 12.21 -29.34
N THR A 73 -2.45 13.43 -29.29
CA THR A 73 -2.44 14.24 -28.06
C THR A 73 -3.37 13.63 -27.01
N MET A 74 -4.57 13.24 -27.44
CA MET A 74 -5.55 12.64 -26.56
C MET A 74 -5.13 11.22 -26.15
N LEU A 75 -4.58 10.45 -27.08
CA LEU A 75 -3.97 9.13 -26.83
C LEU A 75 -2.89 9.21 -25.75
N MET A 76 -1.90 10.09 -25.91
CA MET A 76 -0.79 10.24 -24.95
C MET A 76 -1.28 10.73 -23.59
N THR A 77 -2.22 11.67 -23.57
CA THR A 77 -2.81 12.17 -22.33
C THR A 77 -3.56 11.07 -21.59
N ASN A 78 -4.32 10.22 -22.28
CA ASN A 78 -5.04 9.12 -21.67
C ASN A 78 -4.11 7.99 -21.22
N LEU A 79 -3.06 7.71 -22.01
CA LEU A 79 -2.02 6.76 -21.66
C LEU A 79 -1.31 7.18 -20.36
N ASP A 80 -0.92 8.45 -20.23
CA ASP A 80 -0.28 8.95 -19.01
C ASP A 80 -1.17 8.78 -17.77
N LYS A 81 -2.45 9.17 -17.88
CA LYS A 81 -3.44 9.00 -16.82
C LYS A 81 -3.64 7.53 -16.42
N THR A 82 -3.65 6.62 -17.39
CA THR A 82 -3.96 5.20 -17.17
C THR A 82 -2.73 4.38 -16.79
N LEU A 83 -1.52 4.80 -17.19
CA LEU A 83 -0.24 4.11 -16.91
C LEU A 83 -0.03 3.86 -15.41
N VAL A 84 -0.43 4.83 -14.57
CA VAL A 84 -0.41 4.69 -13.11
C VAL A 84 -1.29 3.51 -12.66
N ALA A 85 -2.48 3.36 -13.24
CA ALA A 85 -3.37 2.26 -12.94
C ALA A 85 -2.77 0.91 -13.38
N TYR A 86 -2.16 0.82 -14.57
CA TYR A 86 -1.46 -0.38 -15.03
C TYR A 86 -0.34 -0.79 -14.07
N ASN A 87 0.46 0.18 -13.60
CA ASN A 87 1.51 -0.06 -12.63
C ASN A 87 0.96 -0.58 -11.30
N PHE A 88 -0.13 0.01 -10.82
CA PHE A 88 -0.77 -0.38 -9.57
C PHE A 88 -1.39 -1.77 -9.63
N VAL A 89 -2.11 -2.09 -10.70
CA VAL A 89 -2.66 -3.44 -10.90
C VAL A 89 -1.53 -4.47 -10.98
N SER A 90 -0.44 -4.16 -11.68
CA SER A 90 0.75 -5.04 -11.73
C SER A 90 1.34 -5.29 -10.35
N LYS A 91 1.46 -4.25 -9.51
CA LYS A 91 1.90 -4.36 -8.11
C LYS A 91 0.95 -5.24 -7.28
N ILE A 92 -0.36 -5.12 -7.48
CA ILE A 92 -1.37 -5.92 -6.77
C ILE A 92 -1.24 -7.40 -7.13
N ILE A 93 -1.01 -7.72 -8.42
CA ILE A 93 -0.77 -9.08 -8.89
C ILE A 93 0.50 -9.65 -8.23
N LEU A 94 1.62 -8.92 -8.34
CA LEU A 94 2.90 -9.34 -7.75
C LEU A 94 2.81 -9.53 -6.24
N PHE A 95 2.14 -8.61 -5.53
CA PHE A 95 1.91 -8.71 -4.10
C PHE A 95 1.09 -9.95 -3.75
N THR A 96 0.06 -10.26 -4.53
CA THR A 96 -0.78 -11.44 -4.32
C THR A 96 0.02 -12.73 -4.49
N VAL A 97 0.88 -12.81 -5.51
CA VAL A 97 1.78 -13.96 -5.72
C VAL A 97 2.81 -14.11 -4.60
N LYS A 98 3.36 -12.99 -4.09
CA LYS A 98 4.41 -13.01 -3.05
C LYS A 98 3.88 -12.92 -1.61
N ARG A 99 2.56 -12.93 -1.42
CA ARG A 99 1.89 -12.72 -0.13
C ARG A 99 2.38 -13.68 0.96
N GLU A 100 2.54 -14.96 0.64
CA GLU A 100 2.98 -15.97 1.61
C GLU A 100 4.40 -15.72 2.11
N HIS A 101 5.30 -15.27 1.23
CA HIS A 101 6.68 -14.95 1.59
C HIS A 101 6.70 -13.70 2.48
N LEU A 102 5.90 -12.68 2.15
CA LEU A 102 5.74 -11.50 2.99
C LEU A 102 5.13 -11.83 4.36
N ASN A 103 4.20 -12.79 4.44
CA ASN A 103 3.62 -13.20 5.71
C ASN A 103 4.65 -13.87 6.62
N LYS A 104 5.49 -14.76 6.06
CA LYS A 104 6.61 -15.36 6.79
C LYS A 104 7.56 -14.28 7.33
N LEU A 105 7.97 -13.35 6.47
CA LEU A 105 8.86 -12.24 6.85
C LEU A 105 8.26 -11.37 7.97
N ILE A 106 6.99 -10.96 7.84
CA ILE A 106 6.31 -10.14 8.86
C ILE A 106 6.21 -10.90 10.19
N ARG A 107 5.95 -12.21 10.17
CA ARG A 107 5.91 -13.03 11.38
C ARG A 107 7.27 -13.13 12.04
N GLU A 108 8.34 -13.34 11.28
CA GLU A 108 9.72 -13.36 11.79
C GLU A 108 10.08 -12.02 12.44
N ILE A 109 9.76 -10.90 11.78
CA ILE A 109 10.00 -9.55 12.35
C ILE A 109 9.24 -9.37 13.67
N LYS A 110 7.98 -9.81 13.75
CA LYS A 110 7.20 -9.72 15.00
C LYS A 110 7.77 -10.57 16.14
N LEU A 111 8.30 -11.74 15.83
CA LEU A 111 8.94 -12.64 16.81
C LEU A 111 10.35 -12.19 17.22
N SER A 112 10.96 -11.28 16.46
CA SER A 112 12.34 -10.83 16.64
C SER A 112 12.61 -10.07 17.95
N GLU A 113 11.56 -9.63 18.65
CA GLU A 113 11.57 -8.75 19.84
C GLU A 113 12.43 -7.48 19.67
N ASP A 114 12.70 -7.09 18.44
CA ASP A 114 13.56 -5.96 18.14
C ASP A 114 12.89 -4.64 18.52
N LYS A 115 13.70 -3.75 19.11
CA LYS A 115 13.26 -2.40 19.43
C LYS A 115 13.21 -1.59 18.12
N VAL A 116 12.05 -1.00 17.87
CA VAL A 116 11.82 -0.11 16.74
C VAL A 116 11.39 1.24 17.30
N ASN A 117 11.97 2.32 16.78
CA ASN A 117 11.70 3.65 17.29
C ASN A 117 10.22 4.00 17.12
N ILE A 118 9.55 4.28 18.25
CA ILE A 118 8.12 4.61 18.33
C ILE A 118 7.77 5.83 17.48
N GLU A 119 8.66 6.82 17.41
CA GLU A 119 8.46 8.01 16.60
C GLU A 119 8.41 7.66 15.11
N ARG A 120 9.30 6.78 14.64
CA ARG A 120 9.32 6.28 13.26
C ARG A 120 8.06 5.46 12.94
N LYS A 121 7.58 4.63 13.87
CA LYS A 121 6.30 3.92 13.74
C LYS A 121 5.13 4.88 13.48
N SER A 122 5.04 5.94 14.29
CA SER A 122 3.99 6.96 14.15
C SER A 122 4.13 7.73 12.85
N LEU A 123 5.35 8.09 12.45
CA LEU A 123 5.61 8.81 11.20
C LEU A 123 5.17 8.00 9.99
N MET A 124 5.44 6.69 9.95
CA MET A 124 5.03 5.83 8.85
C MET A 124 3.52 5.74 8.71
N ALA A 125 2.80 5.50 9.80
CA ALA A 125 1.33 5.42 9.76
C ALA A 125 0.71 6.76 9.33
N ILE A 126 1.24 7.88 9.83
CA ILE A 126 0.82 9.22 9.40
C ILE A 126 1.12 9.42 7.90
N HIS A 127 2.29 9.00 7.43
CA HIS A 127 2.69 9.14 6.04
C HIS A 127 1.75 8.38 5.09
N VAL A 128 1.37 7.14 5.42
CA VAL A 128 0.42 6.34 4.64
C VAL A 128 -0.96 7.01 4.59
N VAL A 129 -1.44 7.55 5.72
CA VAL A 129 -2.72 8.27 5.78
C VAL A 129 -2.68 9.56 4.97
N ILE A 130 -1.59 10.35 5.10
CA ILE A 130 -1.43 11.61 4.37
C ILE A 130 -1.36 11.35 2.87
N ILE A 131 -0.55 10.39 2.41
CA ILE A 131 -0.46 10.05 0.98
C ILE A 131 -1.83 9.61 0.47
N THR A 132 -2.49 8.69 1.16
CA THR A 132 -3.81 8.20 0.74
C THR A 132 -4.82 9.35 0.66
N GLY A 133 -4.86 10.22 1.68
CA GLY A 133 -5.77 11.35 1.75
C GLY A 133 -5.50 12.40 0.68
N LEU A 134 -4.23 12.79 0.51
CA LEU A 134 -3.84 13.80 -0.47
C LEU A 134 -4.07 13.30 -1.90
N SER A 135 -3.67 12.07 -2.23
CA SER A 135 -3.92 11.49 -3.54
C SER A 135 -5.41 11.34 -3.83
N THR A 136 -6.22 10.94 -2.84
CA THR A 136 -7.69 10.90 -3.00
C THR A 136 -8.25 12.30 -3.28
N LEU A 137 -7.81 13.31 -2.52
CA LEU A 137 -8.28 14.68 -2.68
C LEU A 137 -7.95 15.23 -4.07
N VAL A 138 -6.73 14.97 -4.54
CA VAL A 138 -6.28 15.37 -5.89
C VAL A 138 -7.13 14.69 -6.97
N VAL A 139 -7.30 13.36 -6.90
CA VAL A 139 -8.13 12.61 -7.87
C VAL A 139 -9.58 13.10 -7.85
N CYS A 140 -10.16 13.32 -6.68
CA CYS A 140 -11.52 13.86 -6.55
C CYS A 140 -11.64 15.28 -7.12
N ALA A 141 -10.67 16.16 -6.85
CA ALA A 141 -10.67 17.53 -7.37
C ALA A 141 -10.61 17.55 -8.91
N PHE A 142 -9.73 16.75 -9.51
CA PHE A 142 -9.65 16.64 -10.97
C PHE A 142 -10.88 15.99 -11.58
N SER A 143 -11.47 14.99 -10.92
CA SER A 143 -12.73 14.37 -11.37
C SER A 143 -13.87 15.39 -11.37
N LEU A 144 -14.02 16.18 -10.30
CA LEU A 144 -15.02 17.25 -10.22
C LEU A 144 -14.79 18.34 -11.26
N LEU A 145 -13.53 18.71 -11.51
CA LEU A 145 -13.19 19.67 -12.56
C LEU A 145 -13.57 19.17 -13.95
N SER A 146 -13.32 17.89 -14.25
CA SER A 146 -13.74 17.28 -15.52
C SER A 146 -15.26 17.25 -15.66
N GLN A 147 -15.99 16.93 -14.58
CA GLN A 147 -17.46 17.01 -14.58
C GLN A 147 -17.97 18.43 -14.83
N TYR A 148 -17.33 19.45 -14.24
CA TYR A 148 -17.68 20.85 -14.46
C TYR A 148 -17.45 21.28 -15.92
N LYS A 149 -16.35 20.83 -16.53
CA LYS A 149 -16.04 21.06 -17.95
C LYS A 149 -16.88 20.22 -18.92
N ARG A 150 -17.68 19.26 -18.41
CA ARG A 150 -18.42 18.27 -19.19
C ARG A 150 -17.51 17.38 -20.05
N GLU A 151 -16.35 17.02 -19.50
CA GLU A 151 -15.37 16.13 -20.12
C GLU A 151 -15.26 14.84 -19.31
N MET A 152 -14.83 13.74 -19.94
CA MET A 152 -14.51 12.53 -19.20
C MET A 152 -13.19 12.70 -18.42
N THR A 153 -13.13 12.13 -17.21
CA THR A 153 -11.92 12.23 -16.38
C THR A 153 -10.78 11.40 -16.98
N VAL A 154 -11.13 10.20 -17.43
CA VAL A 154 -10.29 9.26 -18.18
C VAL A 154 -11.14 8.76 -19.33
N GLU A 155 -10.57 8.71 -20.52
CA GLU A 155 -11.24 8.20 -21.71
C GLU A 155 -11.31 6.69 -21.59
N ALA A 156 -12.53 6.17 -21.59
CA ALA A 156 -12.81 4.76 -21.33
C ALA A 156 -14.03 4.34 -22.14
N TRP A 157 -14.00 3.09 -22.61
CA TRP A 157 -15.13 2.51 -23.31
C TRP A 157 -16.31 2.32 -22.36
N MET A 158 -17.48 2.81 -22.77
CA MET A 158 -18.73 2.71 -22.02
C MET A 158 -19.80 2.06 -22.91
N PRO A 159 -20.70 1.22 -22.37
CA PRO A 159 -21.78 0.61 -23.13
C PRO A 159 -22.91 1.62 -23.50
N PHE A 160 -22.77 2.87 -23.07
CA PHE A 160 -23.67 3.98 -23.37
C PHE A 160 -22.83 5.21 -23.70
N ASP A 161 -23.41 6.17 -24.42
CA ASP A 161 -22.76 7.44 -24.72
C ASP A 161 -22.67 8.31 -23.43
N PRO A 162 -21.46 8.55 -22.90
CA PRO A 162 -21.26 9.33 -21.68
C PRO A 162 -21.51 10.83 -21.89
N MET A 163 -21.39 11.34 -23.12
CA MET A 163 -21.49 12.78 -23.44
C MET A 163 -22.92 13.21 -23.76
N LYS A 164 -23.83 12.25 -24.01
CA LYS A 164 -25.24 12.51 -24.36
C LYS A 164 -26.01 13.34 -23.33
N THR A 165 -25.80 13.08 -22.04
CA THR A 165 -26.53 13.74 -20.95
C THR A 165 -25.65 13.91 -19.73
N ARG A 166 -25.86 14.96 -18.92
CA ARG A 166 -25.11 15.14 -17.66
C ARG A 166 -25.23 13.94 -16.71
N MET A 167 -26.39 13.27 -16.68
CA MET A 167 -26.59 12.07 -15.88
C MET A 167 -25.75 10.90 -16.38
N ASN A 168 -25.59 10.75 -17.70
CA ASN A 168 -24.73 9.72 -18.28
C ASN A 168 -23.27 9.98 -17.92
N LEU A 169 -22.83 11.25 -18.00
CA LEU A 169 -21.47 11.64 -17.64
C LEU A 169 -21.16 11.35 -16.17
N LEU A 170 -22.11 11.66 -15.29
CA LEU A 170 -21.99 11.38 -13.85
C LEU A 170 -21.98 9.88 -13.56
N LEU A 171 -22.83 9.10 -14.24
CA LEU A 171 -22.84 7.64 -14.14
C LEU A 171 -21.51 7.04 -14.59
N ALA A 172 -20.96 7.49 -15.73
CA ALA A 172 -19.67 7.06 -16.24
C ALA A 172 -18.55 7.37 -15.24
N ALA A 173 -18.54 8.57 -14.66
CA ALA A 173 -17.57 8.96 -13.64
C ALA A 173 -17.67 8.09 -12.37
N GLN A 174 -18.89 7.79 -11.91
CA GLN A 174 -19.10 6.92 -10.75
C GLN A 174 -18.63 5.49 -11.01
N LEU A 175 -18.92 4.91 -12.18
CA LEU A 175 -18.46 3.58 -12.56
C LEU A 175 -16.93 3.51 -12.59
N LEU A 176 -16.28 4.51 -13.20
CA LEU A 176 -14.82 4.60 -13.20
C LEU A 176 -14.26 4.74 -11.79
N ALA A 177 -14.87 5.58 -10.95
CA ALA A 177 -14.43 5.78 -9.57
C ALA A 177 -14.54 4.50 -8.72
N VAL A 178 -15.63 3.74 -8.86
CA VAL A 178 -15.83 2.45 -8.17
C VAL A 178 -14.79 1.42 -8.62
N CYS A 179 -14.47 1.38 -9.91
CA CYS A 179 -13.48 0.47 -10.45
C CYS A 179 -12.03 0.89 -10.12
N PHE A 180 -11.77 2.17 -9.85
CA PHE A 180 -10.43 2.70 -9.63
C PHE A 180 -10.04 2.90 -8.16
N LEU A 181 -10.87 3.57 -7.35
CA LEU A 181 -10.46 4.08 -6.03
C LEU A 181 -10.06 2.95 -5.07
N VAL A 182 -10.99 2.06 -4.74
CA VAL A 182 -10.69 0.93 -3.85
C VAL A 182 -9.90 -0.16 -4.57
N PRO A 183 -10.32 -0.64 -5.76
CA PRO A 183 -9.70 -1.78 -6.40
C PRO A 183 -8.26 -1.53 -6.89
N VAL A 184 -7.90 -0.29 -7.20
CA VAL A 184 -6.58 0.06 -7.74
C VAL A 184 -5.81 0.96 -6.78
N LEU A 185 -6.31 2.16 -6.50
CA LEU A 185 -5.57 3.21 -5.79
C LEU A 185 -5.27 2.84 -4.32
N TYR A 186 -6.29 2.48 -3.54
CA TYR A 186 -6.11 2.19 -2.11
C TYR A 186 -5.35 0.90 -1.86
N ARG A 187 -5.60 -0.12 -2.70
CA ARG A 187 -4.81 -1.36 -2.70
C ARG A 187 -3.32 -1.09 -2.92
N ALA A 188 -2.97 -0.27 -3.91
CA ALA A 188 -1.58 0.09 -4.17
C ALA A 188 -0.94 0.85 -3.00
N PHE A 189 -1.64 1.80 -2.39
CA PHE A 189 -1.12 2.54 -1.23
C PHE A 189 -0.95 1.68 0.02
N ALA A 190 -1.86 0.73 0.26
CA ALA A 190 -1.71 -0.22 1.36
C ALA A 190 -0.47 -1.11 1.17
N ILE A 191 -0.21 -1.58 -0.06
CA ILE A 191 0.99 -2.34 -0.41
C ILE A 191 2.25 -1.48 -0.20
N GLN A 192 2.24 -0.22 -0.65
CA GLN A 192 3.38 0.67 -0.46
C GLN A 192 3.63 0.93 1.03
N GLY A 193 2.58 1.07 1.84
CA GLY A 193 2.68 1.24 3.29
C GLY A 193 3.39 0.07 3.98
N ILE A 194 3.04 -1.17 3.65
CA ILE A 194 3.71 -2.34 4.26
C ILE A 194 5.16 -2.49 3.78
N VAL A 195 5.43 -2.29 2.50
CA VAL A 195 6.79 -2.39 1.94
C VAL A 195 7.70 -1.34 2.56
N CYS A 196 7.25 -0.07 2.63
CA CYS A 196 8.01 0.98 3.30
C CYS A 196 8.26 0.67 4.78
N GLY A 197 7.31 0.03 5.47
CA GLY A 197 7.49 -0.37 6.86
C GLY A 197 8.51 -1.46 7.08
N ILE A 198 8.58 -2.43 6.17
CA ILE A 198 9.60 -3.46 6.19
C ILE A 198 10.98 -2.83 5.96
N ILE A 199 11.11 -1.96 4.95
CA ILE A 199 12.36 -1.25 4.65
C ILE A 199 12.82 -0.42 5.85
N MET A 200 11.90 0.36 6.44
CA MET A 200 12.19 1.19 7.60
C MET A 200 12.65 0.34 8.80
N TYR A 201 11.99 -0.80 9.04
CA TYR A 201 12.42 -1.74 10.08
C TYR A 201 13.87 -2.19 9.84
N PHE A 202 14.19 -2.66 8.62
CA PHE A 202 15.55 -3.10 8.32
C PHE A 202 16.58 -1.97 8.48
N CYS A 203 16.25 -0.75 8.04
CA CYS A 203 17.12 0.41 8.25
C CYS A 203 17.37 0.67 9.74
N ASP A 204 16.34 0.62 10.60
CA ASP A 204 16.49 0.78 12.05
C ASP A 204 17.39 -0.30 12.64
N GLN A 205 17.17 -1.57 12.24
CA GLN A 205 17.95 -2.69 12.75
C GLN A 205 19.42 -2.63 12.32
N LEU A 206 19.70 -2.19 11.10
CA LEU A 206 21.08 -2.00 10.62
C LEU A 206 21.78 -0.84 11.32
N ILE A 207 21.08 0.26 11.59
CA ILE A 207 21.63 1.40 12.35
C ILE A 207 21.94 0.97 13.78
N GLU A 208 21.02 0.27 14.46
CA GLU A 208 21.24 -0.25 15.81
C GLU A 208 22.45 -1.20 15.84
N LEU A 209 22.55 -2.11 14.87
CA LEU A 209 23.68 -3.03 14.75
C LEU A 209 25.00 -2.27 14.57
N GLN A 210 25.03 -1.24 13.73
CA GLN A 210 26.20 -0.41 13.49
C GLN A 210 26.60 0.38 14.74
N GLN A 211 25.64 0.91 15.50
CA GLN A 211 25.89 1.60 16.77
C GLN A 211 26.48 0.64 17.79
N ARG A 212 25.87 -0.53 18.00
CA ARG A 212 26.39 -1.56 18.92
C ARG A 212 27.80 -2.01 18.55
N LEU A 213 28.11 -2.13 17.27
CA LEU A 213 29.46 -2.49 16.81
C LEU A 213 30.47 -1.36 16.99
N ARG A 214 30.04 -0.10 16.89
CA ARG A 214 30.88 1.09 17.15
C ARG A 214 31.17 1.29 18.63
N ASP A 215 30.17 1.04 19.47
CA ASP A 215 30.25 1.21 20.92
C ASP A 215 30.89 -0.01 21.62
N PHE A 216 31.13 -1.09 20.86
CA PHE A 216 31.81 -2.27 21.36
C PHE A 216 33.27 -1.96 21.70
N ASP A 217 33.56 -1.84 22.99
CA ASP A 217 34.89 -1.61 23.52
C ASP A 217 35.41 -2.87 24.22
N TYR A 218 36.56 -3.38 23.78
CA TYR A 218 37.15 -4.59 24.32
C TYR A 218 38.01 -4.28 25.53
N ILE A 219 37.50 -4.61 26.72
CA ILE A 219 38.24 -4.49 27.99
C ILE A 219 38.60 -5.90 28.47
N LYS A 220 39.91 -6.15 28.66
CA LYS A 220 40.47 -7.47 29.00
C LYS A 220 39.91 -8.06 30.32
N GLU A 221 39.46 -7.22 31.24
CA GLU A 221 38.84 -7.60 32.52
C GLU A 221 37.39 -8.10 32.37
N ARG A 222 36.75 -7.79 31.23
CA ARG A 222 35.37 -8.18 30.89
C ARG A 222 35.30 -9.07 29.64
N ASP A 223 36.34 -9.86 29.35
CA ASP A 223 36.44 -10.70 28.13
C ASP A 223 35.23 -11.62 27.93
N ARG A 224 34.67 -12.20 29.01
CA ARG A 224 33.48 -13.05 28.90
C ARG A 224 32.24 -12.26 28.46
N GLU A 225 32.01 -11.09 29.04
CA GLU A 225 30.88 -10.22 28.70
C GLU A 225 31.02 -9.67 27.27
N ALA A 226 32.23 -9.25 26.89
CA ALA A 226 32.52 -8.76 25.54
C ALA A 226 32.30 -9.85 24.47
N ARG A 227 32.64 -11.12 24.75
CA ARG A 227 32.35 -12.24 23.84
C ARG A 227 30.86 -12.54 23.72
N GLU A 228 30.12 -12.46 24.82
CA GLU A 228 28.67 -12.65 24.83
C GLU A 228 27.98 -11.54 24.02
N GLU A 229 28.38 -10.28 24.22
CA GLU A 229 27.87 -9.13 23.46
C GLU A 229 28.18 -9.24 21.96
N PHE A 230 29.43 -9.56 21.60
CA PHE A 230 29.81 -9.74 20.20
C PHE A 230 29.06 -10.90 19.55
N LYS A 231 28.89 -12.02 20.27
CA LYS A 231 28.10 -13.16 19.78
C LYS A 231 26.66 -12.76 19.49
N ASP A 232 26.06 -11.90 20.32
CA ASP A 232 24.71 -11.42 20.10
C ASP A 232 24.60 -10.41 18.94
N ILE A 233 25.61 -9.56 18.75
CA ILE A 233 25.73 -8.71 17.54
C ILE A 233 25.79 -9.58 16.28
N VAL A 234 26.65 -10.60 16.25
CA VAL A 234 26.80 -11.50 15.10
C VAL A 234 25.52 -12.29 14.84
N LYS A 235 24.86 -12.83 15.88
CA LYS A 235 23.56 -13.51 15.73
C LYS A 235 22.51 -12.58 15.14
N LYS A 236 22.42 -11.33 15.61
CA LYS A 236 21.48 -10.34 15.08
C LYS A 236 21.77 -10.02 13.62
N HIS A 237 23.04 -9.85 13.24
CA HIS A 237 23.45 -9.66 11.85
C HIS A 237 23.02 -10.84 10.95
N ILE A 238 23.34 -12.08 11.35
CA ILE A 238 22.97 -13.29 10.59
C ILE A 238 21.45 -13.40 10.43
N ARG A 239 20.68 -13.08 11.47
CA ARG A 239 19.21 -13.08 11.42
C ARG A 239 18.65 -12.04 10.45
N ILE A 240 19.23 -10.84 10.40
CA ILE A 240 18.78 -9.77 9.49
C ILE A 240 19.09 -10.10 8.02
N MET A 241 20.20 -10.80 7.77
CA MET A 241 20.69 -11.09 6.42
C MET A 241 20.11 -12.38 5.79
N ARG A 242 19.37 -13.19 6.56
CA ARG A 242 18.78 -14.46 6.11
C ARG A 242 17.32 -14.27 5.71
#